data_AF-A0A935QYL1-F1
#
_entry.id   AF-A0A935QYL1-F1
#
_cell.length_a   1.000
_cell.length_b   1.000
_cell.length_c   1.000
_cell.angle_alpha   90.00
_cell.angle_beta   90.00
_cell.angle_gamma   90.00
#
_symmetry.space_group_name_H-M   'P 1'
#
loop_
_entity.id
_entity.type
_entity.pdbx_description
1 polymer ?
#
loop_
_entity_poly.entity_id
_entity_poly.type
_entity_poly.pdbx_seq_one_letter_code
_entity_poly.pdbx_strand_id
1 'polypeptide(L)'
;MLTPTRQRMNDVELFEELARTRKRLLEQIGRVIVGQEPVVELMLTALFAQGHCLFIGVPGLAKTLLVSTTAKALGLNFSRVQFTPDLMPSDITGTEVLEEDRATGGRALRFIPGPVFTNLLLADEINRTPPKTQAALLQSMQERQVTVAGRTHSLEAPFQVFATQNPI
;
A
#
# COMPACT_ATOMS: atom_id res chain seq x y z
N MET A 1 23.98 28.54 -3.43
CA MET A 1 23.92 27.76 -4.68
C MET A 1 22.50 27.83 -5.20
N LEU A 2 22.30 28.36 -6.39
CA LEU A 2 21.00 28.58 -7.01
C LEU A 2 20.42 27.24 -7.45
N THR A 3 19.30 26.82 -6.86
CA THR A 3 18.50 25.70 -7.37
C THR A 3 18.06 26.04 -8.79
N PRO A 4 18.29 25.21 -9.82
CA PRO A 4 17.86 25.53 -11.17
C PRO A 4 16.34 25.65 -11.16
N THR A 5 15.83 26.77 -11.66
CA THR A 5 14.42 27.01 -11.90
C THR A 5 13.91 25.93 -12.86
N ARG A 6 13.15 24.95 -12.34
CA ARG A 6 12.52 23.90 -13.14
C ARG A 6 11.65 24.60 -14.20
N GLN A 7 12.08 24.60 -15.46
CA GLN A 7 11.25 25.10 -16.57
C GLN A 7 9.90 24.40 -16.48
N ARG A 8 8.81 25.19 -16.49
CA ARG A 8 7.46 24.63 -16.57
C ARG A 8 7.34 23.95 -17.93
N MET A 9 7.42 22.62 -17.93
CA MET A 9 7.13 21.81 -19.10
C MET A 9 5.70 22.06 -19.53
N ASN A 10 5.46 22.12 -20.84
CA ASN A 10 4.10 22.17 -21.35
C ASN A 10 3.42 20.79 -21.25
N ASP A 11 2.11 20.72 -21.42
CA ASP A 11 1.34 19.48 -21.25
C ASP A 11 1.79 18.36 -22.20
N VAL A 12 2.27 18.71 -23.41
CA VAL A 12 2.79 17.76 -24.39
C VAL A 12 4.10 17.14 -23.91
N GLU A 13 5.02 17.97 -23.42
CA GLU A 13 6.30 17.53 -22.87
C GLU A 13 6.12 16.65 -21.63
N LEU A 14 5.17 17.01 -20.74
CA LEU A 14 4.81 16.19 -19.58
C LEU A 14 4.25 14.84 -19.99
N PHE A 15 3.39 14.81 -21.01
CA PHE A 15 2.81 13.57 -21.54
C PHE A 15 3.89 12.65 -22.14
N GLU A 16 4.83 13.21 -22.91
CA GLU A 16 5.96 12.44 -23.46
C GLU A 16 6.92 11.93 -22.38
N GLU A 17 7.17 12.71 -21.33
CA GLU A 17 7.96 12.26 -20.18
C GLU A 17 7.25 11.13 -19.41
N LEU A 18 5.94 11.23 -19.22
CA LEU A 18 5.14 10.19 -18.59
C LEU A 18 5.19 8.89 -19.41
N ALA A 19 5.02 8.96 -20.73
CA ALA A 19 5.09 7.79 -21.61
C ALA A 19 6.48 7.10 -21.53
N ARG A 20 7.56 7.89 -21.55
CA ARG A 20 8.93 7.37 -21.39
C ARG A 20 9.16 6.74 -20.01
N THR A 21 8.65 7.37 -18.95
CA THR A 21 8.80 6.87 -17.58
C THR A 21 7.98 5.60 -17.36
N ARG A 22 6.74 5.53 -17.87
CA ARG A 22 5.93 4.30 -17.90
C ARG A 22 6.67 3.16 -18.58
N LYS A 23 7.27 3.40 -19.76
CA LYS A 23 8.03 2.38 -20.49
C LYS A 23 9.21 1.86 -19.66
N ARG A 24 10.01 2.76 -19.08
CA ARG A 24 11.14 2.38 -18.21
C ARG A 24 10.69 1.58 -16.99
N LEU A 25 9.57 1.96 -16.38
CA LEU A 25 9.00 1.26 -15.24
C LEU A 25 8.58 -0.17 -15.60
N LEU A 26 7.86 -0.35 -16.70
CA LEU A 26 7.48 -1.67 -17.21
C LEU A 26 8.70 -2.54 -17.51
N GLU A 27 9.74 -1.98 -18.12
CA GLU A 27 11.01 -2.68 -18.37
C GLU A 27 11.70 -3.12 -17.07
N GLN A 28 11.71 -2.28 -16.03
CA GLN A 28 12.29 -2.68 -14.74
C GLN A 28 11.49 -3.78 -14.04
N ILE A 29 10.15 -3.68 -14.04
CA ILE A 29 9.28 -4.69 -13.44
C ILE A 29 9.40 -6.02 -14.22
N GLY A 30 9.46 -5.96 -15.56
CA GLY A 30 9.57 -7.11 -16.45
C GLY A 30 10.86 -7.92 -16.31
N ARG A 31 11.91 -7.36 -15.67
CA ARG A 31 13.13 -8.12 -15.33
C ARG A 31 12.92 -9.15 -14.24
N VAL A 32 11.90 -8.95 -13.39
CA VAL A 32 11.60 -9.82 -12.25
C VAL A 32 10.29 -10.57 -12.49
N ILE A 33 9.31 -9.92 -13.10
CA ILE A 33 7.99 -10.46 -13.38
C ILE A 33 7.90 -10.86 -14.85
N VAL A 34 7.87 -12.16 -15.13
CA VAL A 34 7.83 -12.71 -16.49
C VAL A 34 6.43 -13.21 -16.82
N GLY A 35 5.89 -12.85 -18.00
CA GLY A 35 4.64 -13.39 -18.53
C GLY A 35 3.37 -12.87 -17.84
N GLN A 36 3.43 -11.71 -17.21
CA GLN A 36 2.30 -11.06 -16.50
C GLN A 36 2.15 -9.58 -16.91
N GLU A 37 2.65 -9.20 -18.09
CA GLU A 37 2.63 -7.83 -18.59
C GLU A 37 1.23 -7.18 -18.51
N PRO A 38 0.12 -7.84 -18.92
CA PRO A 38 -1.22 -7.26 -18.80
C PRO A 38 -1.61 -6.94 -17.35
N VAL A 39 -1.21 -7.78 -16.40
CA VAL A 39 -1.52 -7.59 -14.97
C VAL A 39 -0.72 -6.41 -14.41
N VAL A 40 0.55 -6.30 -14.79
CA VAL A 40 1.41 -5.16 -14.43
C VAL A 40 0.79 -3.85 -14.94
N GLU A 41 0.33 -3.82 -16.19
CA GLU A 41 -0.27 -2.62 -16.78
C GLU A 41 -1.56 -2.20 -16.07
N LEU A 42 -2.45 -3.14 -15.76
CA LEU A 42 -3.69 -2.87 -15.01
C LEU A 42 -3.40 -2.37 -13.59
N MET A 43 -2.41 -2.97 -12.93
CA MET A 43 -1.97 -2.57 -11.60
C MET A 43 -1.41 -1.14 -11.59
N LEU A 44 -0.56 -0.80 -12.56
CA LEU A 44 -0.03 0.56 -12.70
C LEU A 44 -1.12 1.56 -13.05
N THR A 45 -2.09 1.17 -13.87
CA THR A 45 -3.26 2.01 -14.20
C THR A 45 -4.06 2.33 -12.95
N ALA A 46 -4.36 1.32 -12.12
CA ALA A 46 -5.03 1.51 -10.85
C ALA A 46 -4.20 2.41 -9.90
N LEU A 47 -2.90 2.17 -9.80
CA LEU A 47 -2.00 3.00 -8.99
C LEU A 47 -2.06 4.48 -9.37
N PHE A 48 -1.92 4.80 -10.66
CA PHE A 48 -1.94 6.18 -11.14
C PHE A 48 -3.33 6.82 -11.03
N ALA A 49 -4.39 6.02 -11.12
CA ALA A 49 -5.76 6.45 -10.83
C ALA A 49 -6.08 6.53 -9.33
N GLN A 50 -5.10 6.28 -8.44
CA GLN A 50 -5.26 6.20 -6.98
C GLN A 50 -6.30 5.16 -6.53
N GLY A 51 -6.52 4.15 -7.35
CA GLY A 51 -7.43 3.03 -7.10
C GLY A 51 -6.80 1.89 -6.32
N HIS A 52 -7.65 0.95 -5.92
CA HIS A 52 -7.28 -0.31 -5.28
C HIS A 52 -7.52 -1.47 -6.25
N CYS A 53 -6.81 -2.57 -6.06
CA CYS A 53 -7.01 -3.78 -6.88
C CYS A 53 -7.41 -4.96 -6.02
N LEU A 54 -8.25 -5.84 -6.59
CA LEU A 54 -8.54 -7.16 -6.04
C LEU A 54 -8.04 -8.22 -7.03
N PHE A 55 -7.08 -9.02 -6.60
CA PHE A 55 -6.57 -10.17 -7.35
C PHE A 55 -7.37 -11.42 -6.98
N ILE A 56 -8.19 -11.89 -7.92
CA ILE A 56 -8.94 -13.15 -7.80
C ILE A 56 -8.14 -14.25 -8.49
N GLY A 57 -7.89 -15.35 -7.79
CA GLY A 57 -7.27 -16.53 -8.39
C GLY A 57 -6.37 -17.28 -7.41
N VAL A 58 -5.85 -18.42 -7.85
CA VAL A 58 -5.10 -19.34 -7.01
C VAL A 58 -3.81 -18.75 -6.41
N PRO A 59 -3.33 -19.29 -5.27
CA PRO A 59 -2.00 -18.98 -4.73
C PRO A 59 -0.88 -19.28 -5.73
N GLY A 60 0.28 -18.65 -5.55
CA GLY A 60 1.48 -18.97 -6.35
C GLY A 60 1.68 -18.17 -7.64
N LEU A 61 0.77 -17.25 -7.98
CA LEU A 61 0.88 -16.38 -9.17
C LEU A 61 1.80 -15.15 -8.96
N ALA A 62 2.81 -15.27 -8.10
CA ALA A 62 3.78 -14.21 -7.81
C ALA A 62 3.18 -12.83 -7.43
N LYS A 63 1.93 -12.76 -6.96
CA LYS A 63 1.24 -11.50 -6.58
C LYS A 63 2.05 -10.68 -5.56
N THR A 64 2.65 -11.36 -4.59
CA THR A 64 3.56 -10.74 -3.61
C THR A 64 4.81 -10.16 -4.26
N LEU A 65 5.42 -10.90 -5.18
CA LEU A 65 6.61 -10.43 -5.90
C LEU A 65 6.25 -9.25 -6.80
N LEU A 66 5.10 -9.28 -7.47
CA LEU A 66 4.60 -8.23 -8.34
C LEU A 66 4.44 -6.89 -7.59
N VAL A 67 3.70 -6.90 -6.48
CA VAL A 67 3.40 -5.67 -5.72
C VAL A 67 4.67 -5.12 -5.06
N SER A 68 5.48 -5.99 -4.45
CA SER A 68 6.73 -5.57 -3.81
C SER A 68 7.78 -5.08 -4.81
N THR A 69 7.87 -5.67 -6.01
CA THR A 69 8.77 -5.20 -7.08
C THR A 69 8.32 -3.81 -7.58
N THR A 70 7.02 -3.60 -7.70
CA THR A 70 6.47 -2.30 -8.13
C THR A 70 6.74 -1.22 -7.10
N ALA A 71 6.53 -1.50 -5.81
CA ALA A 71 6.90 -0.59 -4.72
C ALA A 71 8.38 -0.20 -4.81
N LYS A 72 9.27 -1.18 -4.93
CA LYS A 72 10.72 -0.94 -5.07
C LYS A 72 11.08 -0.11 -6.30
N ALA A 73 10.47 -0.40 -7.45
CA ALA A 73 10.73 0.33 -8.69
C ALA A 73 10.29 1.81 -8.62
N LEU A 74 9.30 2.10 -7.78
CA LEU A 74 8.77 3.46 -7.56
C LEU A 74 9.32 4.14 -6.31
N GLY A 75 10.15 3.47 -5.50
CA GLY A 75 10.65 4.01 -4.24
C GLY A 75 9.57 4.18 -3.16
N LEU A 76 8.52 3.35 -3.21
CA LEU A 76 7.37 3.40 -2.31
C LEU A 76 7.53 2.40 -1.15
N ASN A 77 7.00 2.77 0.02
CA ASN A 77 6.88 1.87 1.15
C ASN A 77 5.94 0.70 0.82
N PHE A 78 6.32 -0.50 1.23
CA PHE A 78 5.56 -1.72 1.02
C PHE A 78 5.29 -2.42 2.36
N SER A 79 4.04 -2.83 2.55
CA SER A 79 3.64 -3.68 3.66
C SER A 79 2.79 -4.84 3.15
N ARG A 80 2.80 -5.93 3.91
CA ARG A 80 2.01 -7.12 3.64
C ARG A 80 1.30 -7.57 4.91
N VAL A 81 0.03 -7.90 4.77
CA VAL A 81 -0.77 -8.51 5.83
C VAL A 81 -1.48 -9.74 5.27
N GLN A 82 -1.45 -10.82 6.03
CA GLN A 82 -2.20 -12.04 5.75
C GLN A 82 -3.48 -12.00 6.57
N PHE A 83 -4.62 -12.07 5.91
CA PHE A 83 -5.90 -12.11 6.61
C PHE A 83 -6.14 -13.53 7.15
N THR A 84 -6.41 -13.61 8.44
CA THR A 84 -6.70 -14.85 9.17
C THR A 84 -7.98 -14.68 10.00
N PRO A 85 -8.62 -15.79 10.43
CA PRO A 85 -9.88 -15.72 11.19
C PRO A 85 -9.77 -15.00 12.54
N ASP A 86 -8.58 -14.98 13.12
CA ASP A 86 -8.23 -14.40 14.42
C ASP A 86 -7.81 -12.92 14.35
N LEU A 87 -7.57 -12.40 13.13
CA LEU A 87 -7.11 -11.03 12.94
C LEU A 87 -8.15 -10.01 13.42
N MET A 88 -7.71 -9.03 14.22
CA MET A 88 -8.54 -7.96 14.77
C MET A 88 -8.40 -6.67 13.96
N PRO A 89 -9.37 -5.74 14.03
CA PRO A 89 -9.25 -4.41 13.42
C PRO A 89 -7.96 -3.68 13.79
N SER A 90 -7.54 -3.75 15.06
CA SER A 90 -6.29 -3.14 15.55
C SER A 90 -5.04 -3.70 14.89
N ASP A 91 -5.06 -4.94 14.41
CA ASP A 91 -3.93 -5.54 13.69
C ASP A 91 -3.78 -4.96 12.28
N ILE A 92 -4.80 -4.26 11.78
CA ILE A 92 -4.80 -3.51 10.51
C ILE A 92 -4.47 -2.04 10.75
N THR A 93 -5.17 -1.43 11.71
CA THR A 93 -5.14 0.03 11.97
C THR A 93 -4.04 0.46 12.93
N GLY A 94 -3.43 -0.46 13.66
CA GLY A 94 -2.52 -0.15 14.76
C GLY A 94 -3.22 -0.08 16.12
N THR A 95 -2.41 0.08 17.16
CA THR A 95 -2.83 0.03 18.56
C THR A 95 -2.06 1.06 19.39
N GLU A 96 -2.60 1.47 20.53
CA GLU A 96 -1.82 2.20 21.54
C GLU A 96 -1.31 1.23 22.61
N VAL A 97 -0.02 1.33 22.91
CA VAL A 97 0.61 0.57 24.00
C VAL A 97 1.07 1.52 25.08
N LEU A 98 0.99 1.07 26.33
CA LEU A 98 1.58 1.79 27.45
C LEU A 98 3.09 1.54 27.45
N GLU A 99 3.88 2.57 27.21
CA GLU A 99 5.33 2.53 27.32
C GLU A 99 5.75 3.17 28.64
N GLU A 100 6.57 2.43 29.40
CA GLU A 100 7.19 2.92 30.64
C GLU A 100 8.61 3.39 30.33
N ASP A 101 8.88 4.66 30.60
CA ASP A 101 10.23 5.19 30.56
C ASP A 101 11.01 4.67 31.78
N ARG A 102 11.97 3.78 31.52
CA ARG A 102 12.81 3.15 32.55
C ARG A 102 13.69 4.14 33.32
N ALA A 103 13.97 5.33 32.75
CA ALA A 103 14.80 6.34 33.39
C ALA A 103 14.00 7.29 34.29
N THR A 104 12.74 7.58 33.94
CA THR A 104 11.90 8.57 34.64
C THR A 104 10.74 7.95 35.43
N GLY A 105 10.42 6.67 35.19
CA GLY A 105 9.24 6.01 35.76
C GLY A 105 7.91 6.50 35.16
N GLY A 106 7.96 7.37 34.15
CA GLY A 106 6.78 7.92 33.48
C GLY A 106 6.08 6.87 32.61
N ARG A 107 4.74 6.93 32.57
CA ARG A 107 3.89 6.11 31.69
C ARG A 107 3.33 6.98 30.58
N ALA A 108 3.55 6.58 29.33
CA ALA A 108 3.01 7.27 28.17
C ALA A 108 2.31 6.28 27.23
N LEU A 109 1.20 6.69 26.61
CA LEU A 109 0.59 5.93 25.53
C LEU A 109 1.33 6.24 24.23
N ARG A 110 1.87 5.20 23.59
CA ARG A 110 2.52 5.27 22.29
C ARG A 110 1.69 4.53 21.25
N PHE A 111 1.44 5.19 20.14
CA PHE A 111 0.83 4.58 18.97
C PHE A 111 1.83 3.70 18.23
N ILE A 112 1.45 2.45 17.97
CA ILE A 112 2.14 1.52 17.08
C ILE A 112 1.30 1.43 15.80
N PRO A 113 1.81 1.94 14.66
CA PRO A 113 1.09 1.92 13.40
C PRO A 113 0.89 0.48 12.89
N GLY A 114 -0.31 0.20 12.38
CA GLY A 114 -0.61 -1.05 11.70
C GLY A 114 -0.07 -1.11 10.26
N PRO A 115 -0.28 -2.22 9.54
CA PRO A 115 0.23 -2.42 8.19
C PRO A 115 -0.34 -1.44 7.15
N VAL A 116 -1.45 -0.75 7.42
CA VAL A 116 -2.02 0.27 6.52
C VAL A 116 -1.17 1.53 6.42
N PHE A 117 -0.23 1.77 7.35
CA PHE A 117 0.72 2.88 7.30
C PHE A 117 1.89 2.56 6.36
N THR A 118 1.58 2.51 5.07
CA THR A 118 2.49 2.22 3.96
C THR A 118 2.00 2.94 2.71
N ASN A 119 2.75 2.91 1.61
CA ASN A 119 2.23 3.36 0.33
C ASN A 119 1.47 2.24 -0.38
N LEU A 120 2.09 1.07 -0.55
CA LEU A 120 1.46 -0.11 -1.14
C LEU A 120 1.24 -1.19 -0.08
N LEU A 121 0.00 -1.60 0.12
CA LEU A 121 -0.37 -2.70 1.01
C LEU A 121 -0.82 -3.91 0.20
N LEU A 122 -0.18 -5.05 0.39
CA LEU A 122 -0.71 -6.35 -0.04
C LEU A 122 -1.55 -6.96 1.08
N ALA A 123 -2.86 -7.09 0.87
CA ALA A 123 -3.78 -7.71 1.80
C ALA A 123 -4.17 -9.11 1.29
N ASP A 124 -3.51 -10.15 1.78
CA ASP A 124 -3.70 -11.51 1.29
C ASP A 124 -4.93 -12.18 1.92
N GLU A 125 -5.74 -12.84 1.09
CA GLU A 125 -6.90 -13.66 1.47
C GLU A 125 -7.92 -12.91 2.32
N ILE A 126 -8.33 -11.73 1.86
CA ILE A 126 -9.21 -10.81 2.62
C ILE A 126 -10.53 -11.47 3.08
N ASN A 127 -10.96 -12.53 2.41
CA ASN A 127 -12.15 -13.30 2.72
C ASN A 127 -12.00 -14.28 3.90
N ARG A 128 -10.80 -14.44 4.48
CA ARG A 128 -10.54 -15.34 5.62
C ARG A 128 -10.71 -14.70 7.00
N THR A 129 -11.08 -13.42 7.08
CA THR A 129 -11.24 -12.71 8.35
C THR A 129 -12.69 -12.28 8.59
N PRO A 130 -13.12 -12.01 9.84
CA PRO A 130 -14.46 -11.52 10.15
C PRO A 130 -14.78 -10.16 9.48
N PRO A 131 -16.07 -9.86 9.19
CA PRO A 131 -16.47 -8.61 8.53
C PRO A 131 -15.95 -7.33 9.19
N LYS A 132 -15.83 -7.31 10.52
CA LYS A 132 -15.29 -6.16 11.27
C LYS A 132 -13.85 -5.80 10.89
N THR A 133 -13.00 -6.80 10.64
CA THR A 133 -11.59 -6.59 10.31
C THR A 133 -11.45 -6.17 8.84
N GLN A 134 -12.28 -6.72 7.96
CA GLN A 134 -12.40 -6.24 6.57
C GLN A 134 -12.87 -4.79 6.52
N ALA A 135 -13.88 -4.43 7.33
CA ALA A 135 -14.39 -3.07 7.40
C ALA A 135 -13.32 -2.06 7.82
N ALA A 136 -12.42 -2.42 8.75
CA ALA A 136 -11.31 -1.56 9.16
C ALA A 136 -10.35 -1.25 8.00
N LEU A 137 -10.03 -2.25 7.17
CA LEU A 137 -9.25 -2.05 5.94
C LEU A 137 -9.99 -1.16 4.94
N LEU A 138 -11.27 -1.44 4.68
CA LEU A 138 -12.10 -0.68 3.74
C LEU A 138 -12.29 0.79 4.17
N GLN A 139 -12.46 1.04 5.47
CA GLN A 139 -12.52 2.38 6.02
C GLN A 139 -11.18 3.11 5.78
N SER A 140 -10.05 2.45 6.07
CA SER A 140 -8.71 3.02 5.81
C SER A 140 -8.52 3.37 4.33
N MET A 141 -9.03 2.52 3.42
CA MET A 141 -9.02 2.76 1.98
C MET A 141 -9.84 4.00 1.63
N GLN A 142 -11.06 4.10 2.13
CA GLN A 142 -11.99 5.18 1.79
C GLN A 142 -11.59 6.53 2.39
N GLU A 143 -11.24 6.54 3.68
CA GLU A 143 -10.99 7.77 4.43
C GLU A 143 -9.55 8.28 4.30
N ARG A 144 -8.61 7.43 3.84
CA ARG A 144 -7.16 7.75 3.78
C ARG A 144 -6.57 8.17 5.13
N GLN A 145 -7.22 7.77 6.22
CA GLN A 145 -6.82 8.03 7.59
C GLN A 145 -7.37 6.93 8.50
N VAL A 146 -6.85 6.86 9.71
CA VAL A 146 -7.24 5.89 10.72
C VAL A 146 -7.39 6.61 12.05
N THR A 147 -8.44 6.32 12.80
CA THR A 147 -8.61 6.86 14.16
C THR A 147 -8.44 5.75 15.20
N VAL A 148 -7.45 5.91 16.08
CA VAL A 148 -7.18 4.99 17.20
C VAL A 148 -7.18 5.79 18.49
N ALA A 149 -7.90 5.30 19.51
CA ALA A 149 -8.00 5.94 20.83
C ALA A 149 -8.32 7.45 20.79
N GLY A 150 -9.19 7.87 19.85
CA GLY A 150 -9.59 9.27 19.70
C GLY A 150 -8.58 10.18 18.99
N ARG A 151 -7.46 9.63 18.48
CA ARG A 151 -6.47 10.33 17.65
C ARG A 151 -6.54 9.85 16.22
N THR A 152 -6.63 10.80 15.28
CA THR A 152 -6.65 10.51 13.84
C THR A 152 -5.25 10.63 13.26
N HIS A 153 -4.85 9.62 12.49
CA HIS A 153 -3.57 9.51 11.82
C HIS A 153 -3.81 9.41 10.31
N SER A 154 -3.26 10.34 9.52
CA SER A 154 -3.35 10.30 8.07
C SER A 154 -2.44 9.22 7.49
N LEU A 155 -2.87 8.58 6.40
CA LEU A 155 -2.05 7.65 5.63
C LEU A 155 -1.20 8.41 4.61
N GLU A 156 0.05 8.01 4.45
CA GLU A 156 0.98 8.66 3.54
C GLU A 156 0.54 8.46 2.08
N ALA A 157 0.48 9.55 1.31
CA ALA A 157 0.15 9.47 -0.11
C ALA A 157 1.39 9.09 -0.95
N PRO A 158 1.25 8.21 -1.95
CA PRO A 158 0.03 7.52 -2.33
C PRO A 158 -0.25 6.32 -1.40
N PHE A 159 -1.52 6.03 -1.09
CA PHE A 159 -1.93 4.81 -0.35
C PHE A 159 -2.85 3.95 -1.21
N GLN A 160 -2.37 2.76 -1.58
CA GLN A 160 -3.13 1.78 -2.37
C GLN A 160 -3.05 0.39 -1.75
N VAL A 161 -4.13 -0.36 -1.94
CA VAL A 161 -4.30 -1.71 -1.43
C VAL A 161 -4.47 -2.63 -2.62
N PHE A 162 -3.65 -3.66 -2.66
CA PHE A 162 -3.74 -4.80 -3.56
C PHE A 162 -4.21 -5.98 -2.72
N ALA A 163 -5.51 -6.26 -2.77
CA ALA A 163 -6.10 -7.35 -2.02
C ALA A 163 -6.05 -8.65 -2.83
N THR A 164 -6.01 -9.80 -2.16
CA THR A 164 -6.18 -11.11 -2.81
C THR A 164 -7.35 -11.86 -2.20
N GLN A 165 -8.04 -12.62 -3.05
CA GLN A 165 -9.10 -13.53 -2.63
C GLN A 165 -8.99 -14.83 -3.43
N ASN A 166 -8.97 -15.95 -2.72
CA ASN A 166 -9.13 -17.25 -3.36
C ASN A 166 -10.63 -17.46 -3.64
N PRO A 167 -11.02 -17.82 -4.87
CA PRO A 167 -12.40 -18.20 -5.15
C PRO A 167 -12.74 -19.43 -4.29
N ILE A 168 -13.92 -19.39 -3.64
CA ILE A 168 -14.49 -20.52 -2.89
C ILE A 168 -15.14 -21.49 -3.88
#